data_AF-L2GGV4-F1
#
_entry.id   AF-L2GGV4-F1
#
_cell.length_a   1.000
_cell.length_b   1.000
_cell.length_c   1.000
_cell.angle_alpha   90.00
_cell.angle_beta   90.00
_cell.angle_gamma   90.00
#
_symmetry.space_group_name_H-M   'P 1'
#
loop_
_entity.id
_entity.type
_entity.pdbx_description
1 polymer ?
#
loop_
_entity_poly.entity_id
_entity_poly.type
_entity_poly.pdbx_seq_one_letter_code
_entity_poly.pdbx_strand_id
1 'polypeptide(L)'
;MAPPPRPHHPGYAGPNRGSAFDESLRLPPLQTQNSPPLGRDGDTNDRPSAHPAAGLGIANSRDAWAQSIEAMIMTIPFLSKLKVLQKISPTLAPPGPTSPDIETRGAVIAVEGADPRQLEQVGTAIHRSLLGLTEIDLKIWSEAPTTPISVMSAEEDTKMNDTASVSSSRKSSHSQPSLQASELFSNYMQTMVRWHEKSREIVKHVTTKPAFGLDDHPPSRRASEGEVLVGSRHNSISLPAKTPIALLPMGFSLTISDKYACMIPISDSYAPVDHWQWMSTLWRGVIGPDLVIYVKTAAEDEVVRGGAVEFRGPGVIVVRIAHGKSLDEKAERRICFEVIEWIRGASFQEGFGRD
;
A
#
# COMPACT_ATOMS: atom_id res chain seq x y z
N MET A 1 56.39 -51.45 -25.65
CA MET A 1 56.06 -51.08 -27.05
C MET A 1 54.99 -50.01 -27.01
N ALA A 2 55.26 -48.84 -27.57
CA ALA A 2 54.35 -47.70 -27.67
C ALA A 2 53.48 -47.81 -28.93
N PRO A 3 52.27 -47.21 -28.98
CA PRO A 3 51.38 -47.28 -30.14
C PRO A 3 51.89 -46.43 -31.32
N PRO A 4 51.46 -46.73 -32.56
CA PRO A 4 51.98 -46.09 -33.77
C PRO A 4 51.47 -44.65 -33.97
N PRO A 5 52.21 -43.80 -34.71
CA PRO A 5 51.86 -42.41 -34.93
C PRO A 5 50.69 -42.26 -35.92
N ARG A 6 49.82 -41.27 -35.67
CA ARG A 6 48.61 -41.00 -36.46
C ARG A 6 48.91 -40.03 -37.63
N PRO A 7 48.32 -40.19 -38.83
CA PRO A 7 48.61 -39.34 -39.99
C PRO A 7 48.00 -37.93 -39.91
N HIS A 8 48.67 -36.96 -40.53
CA HIS A 8 48.23 -35.56 -40.66
C HIS A 8 47.17 -35.39 -41.76
N HIS A 9 46.05 -34.73 -41.46
CA HIS A 9 45.05 -34.33 -42.44
C HIS A 9 45.20 -32.84 -42.83
N PRO A 10 45.05 -32.46 -44.12
CA PRO A 10 45.16 -31.08 -44.57
C PRO A 10 43.93 -30.24 -44.22
N GLY A 11 44.16 -28.95 -43.97
CA GLY A 11 43.16 -27.99 -43.54
C GLY A 11 42.07 -27.72 -44.58
N TYR A 12 40.83 -27.73 -44.11
CA TYR A 12 39.70 -27.17 -44.85
C TYR A 12 39.71 -25.65 -44.73
N ALA A 13 39.89 -24.98 -45.87
CA ALA A 13 39.66 -23.56 -46.05
C ALA A 13 38.16 -23.25 -45.88
N GLY A 14 37.84 -22.40 -44.91
CA GLY A 14 36.51 -21.82 -44.77
C GLY A 14 36.25 -20.70 -45.80
N PRO A 15 34.99 -20.39 -46.13
CA PRO A 15 34.67 -19.36 -47.13
C PRO A 15 35.01 -17.96 -46.62
N ASN A 16 35.54 -17.15 -47.53
CA ASN A 16 35.92 -15.76 -47.32
C ASN A 16 34.69 -14.85 -47.12
N ARG A 17 34.91 -13.77 -46.37
CA ARG A 17 33.93 -12.89 -45.71
C ARG A 17 33.04 -12.08 -46.67
N GLY A 18 31.75 -11.99 -46.31
CA GLY A 18 30.87 -10.86 -46.62
C GLY A 18 30.75 -9.94 -45.39
N SER A 19 30.96 -8.65 -45.60
CA SER A 19 30.90 -7.56 -44.62
C SER A 19 29.46 -7.23 -44.23
N ALA A 20 29.08 -7.43 -42.96
CA ALA A 20 28.07 -6.68 -42.17
C ALA A 20 27.49 -7.52 -41.00
N PHE A 21 28.31 -7.90 -40.02
CA PHE A 21 27.79 -8.39 -38.73
C PHE A 21 28.30 -7.48 -37.61
N ASP A 22 27.35 -6.86 -36.91
CA ASP A 22 27.58 -6.04 -35.73
C ASP A 22 27.95 -6.94 -34.53
N GLU A 23 29.19 -6.83 -34.08
CA GLU A 23 29.76 -7.64 -33.00
C GLU A 23 29.21 -7.25 -31.60
N SER A 24 28.40 -6.18 -31.50
CA SER A 24 27.71 -5.77 -30.27
C SER A 24 26.45 -6.59 -29.95
N LEU A 25 26.00 -7.47 -30.86
CA LEU A 25 24.83 -8.34 -30.68
C LEU A 25 25.18 -9.78 -30.25
N ARG A 26 26.42 -10.03 -29.80
CA ARG A 26 26.75 -11.31 -29.17
C ARG A 26 26.25 -11.32 -27.73
N LEU A 27 25.26 -12.17 -27.47
CA LEU A 27 24.84 -12.48 -26.11
C LEU A 27 26.02 -13.05 -25.31
N PRO A 28 26.18 -12.68 -24.03
CA PRO A 28 27.14 -13.35 -23.17
C PRO A 28 26.79 -14.85 -23.07
N PRO A 29 27.79 -15.73 -22.96
CA PRO A 29 27.54 -17.16 -22.85
C PRO A 29 26.65 -17.44 -21.64
N LEU A 30 25.59 -18.23 -21.86
CA LEU A 30 24.75 -18.75 -20.78
C LEU A 30 25.62 -19.55 -19.81
N GLN A 31 25.82 -19.03 -18.60
CA GLN A 31 26.39 -19.78 -17.49
C GLN A 31 25.35 -20.79 -17.01
N THR A 32 25.36 -22.00 -17.58
CA THR A 32 24.70 -23.15 -16.98
C THR A 32 25.47 -23.53 -15.71
N GLN A 33 24.89 -23.25 -14.54
CA GLN A 33 25.39 -23.77 -13.27
C GLN A 33 25.33 -25.29 -13.30
N ASN A 34 26.51 -25.92 -13.43
CA ASN A 34 26.67 -27.34 -13.23
C ASN A 34 26.55 -27.62 -11.73
N SER A 35 25.58 -28.45 -11.34
CA SER A 35 25.47 -28.97 -9.97
C SER A 35 26.71 -29.84 -9.62
N PRO A 36 27.23 -29.81 -8.38
CA PRO A 36 28.33 -30.69 -8.00
C PRO A 36 27.84 -32.14 -7.78
N PRO A 37 28.64 -33.16 -8.11
CA PRO A 37 28.32 -34.54 -7.76
C PRO A 37 28.58 -34.79 -6.27
N LEU A 38 27.62 -35.42 -5.59
CA LEU A 38 27.75 -35.95 -4.24
C LEU A 38 28.72 -37.14 -4.24
N GLY A 39 29.97 -36.87 -3.83
CA GLY A 39 30.93 -37.87 -3.42
C GLY A 39 30.55 -38.44 -2.06
N ARG A 40 30.39 -39.75 -2.03
CA ARG A 40 30.16 -40.61 -0.88
C ARG A 40 31.49 -40.87 -0.20
N ASP A 41 31.64 -40.46 1.05
CA ASP A 41 32.48 -41.13 2.04
C ASP A 41 31.95 -40.82 3.44
N GLY A 42 31.88 -41.87 4.26
CA GLY A 42 31.22 -41.86 5.54
C GLY A 42 32.07 -41.23 6.64
N ASP A 43 31.40 -40.71 7.66
CA ASP A 43 31.86 -40.97 9.01
C ASP A 43 30.71 -40.96 10.01
N THR A 44 30.97 -41.70 11.06
CA THR A 44 30.10 -42.10 12.15
C THR A 44 29.97 -40.99 13.21
N ASN A 45 28.87 -41.09 13.96
CA ASN A 45 28.64 -40.59 15.33
C ASN A 45 27.76 -39.34 15.59
N ASP A 46 26.86 -39.58 16.55
CA ASP A 46 26.24 -38.70 17.53
C ASP A 46 25.03 -37.81 17.17
N ARG A 47 23.88 -38.45 17.37
CA ARG A 47 22.53 -37.94 17.61
C ARG A 47 22.48 -37.08 18.90
N PRO A 48 21.61 -36.06 18.97
CA PRO A 48 20.42 -36.24 19.79
C PRO A 48 19.12 -35.84 19.06
N SER A 49 18.12 -36.70 19.18
CA SER A 49 16.78 -36.49 18.67
C SER A 49 15.88 -35.86 19.72
N ALA A 50 15.20 -34.79 19.34
CA ALA A 50 13.86 -34.46 19.81
C ALA A 50 13.20 -33.44 18.87
N HIS A 51 12.77 -33.89 17.68
CA HIS A 51 11.69 -33.24 16.94
C HIS A 51 10.49 -34.19 16.98
N PRO A 52 9.31 -33.76 17.47
CA PRO A 52 8.11 -34.54 17.29
C PRO A 52 7.70 -34.45 15.82
N ALA A 53 7.84 -35.56 15.11
CA ALA A 53 7.15 -35.82 13.87
C ALA A 53 5.73 -36.29 14.19
N ALA A 54 4.72 -35.57 13.70
CA ALA A 54 3.52 -36.13 13.06
C ALA A 54 2.45 -35.05 12.92
N GLY A 55 2.27 -34.59 11.68
CA GLY A 55 1.10 -33.87 11.20
C GLY A 55 1.15 -33.91 9.69
N LEU A 56 0.59 -34.98 9.09
CA LEU A 56 0.47 -35.18 7.65
C LEU A 56 -0.39 -34.04 7.05
N GLY A 57 0.27 -32.96 6.63
CA GLY A 57 -0.31 -31.94 5.78
C GLY A 57 0.47 -31.94 4.48
N ILE A 58 -0.16 -32.39 3.39
CA ILE A 58 0.31 -32.05 2.04
C ILE A 58 0.09 -30.54 1.93
N ALA A 59 1.08 -29.73 2.32
CA ALA A 59 1.10 -28.33 1.93
C ALA A 59 1.16 -28.33 0.40
N ASN A 60 0.12 -27.82 -0.27
CA ASN A 60 0.15 -27.73 -1.71
C ASN A 60 1.41 -26.93 -2.10
N SER A 61 2.18 -27.40 -3.08
CA SER A 61 3.37 -26.69 -3.56
C SER A 61 3.07 -25.24 -3.95
N ARG A 62 1.81 -24.95 -4.33
CA ARG A 62 1.30 -23.61 -4.61
C ARG A 62 1.14 -22.72 -3.36
N ASP A 63 0.72 -23.28 -2.23
CA ASP A 63 0.59 -22.54 -0.97
C ASP A 63 1.97 -22.17 -0.44
N ALA A 64 2.94 -23.09 -0.56
CA ALA A 64 4.34 -22.82 -0.25
C ALA A 64 4.95 -21.74 -1.17
N TRP A 65 4.60 -21.76 -2.46
CA TRP A 65 5.02 -20.72 -3.41
C TRP A 65 4.42 -19.35 -3.08
N ALA A 66 3.13 -19.28 -2.74
CA ALA A 66 2.47 -18.03 -2.34
C ALA A 66 3.10 -17.43 -1.07
N GLN A 67 3.39 -18.27 -0.07
CA GLN A 67 4.13 -17.85 1.14
C GLN A 67 5.55 -17.34 0.81
N SER A 68 6.21 -17.95 -0.19
CA SER A 68 7.52 -17.48 -0.66
C SER A 68 7.43 -16.12 -1.36
N ILE A 69 6.37 -15.86 -2.15
CA ILE A 69 6.12 -14.55 -2.77
C ILE A 69 5.91 -13.48 -1.70
N GLU A 70 5.04 -13.76 -0.74
CA GLU A 70 4.79 -12.88 0.40
C GLU A 70 6.10 -12.56 1.12
N ALA A 71 6.89 -13.58 1.46
CA ALA A 71 8.20 -13.38 2.10
C ALA A 71 9.12 -12.47 1.28
N MET A 72 9.21 -12.68 -0.05
CA MET A 72 10.03 -11.84 -0.93
C MET A 72 9.54 -10.38 -0.95
N ILE A 73 8.23 -10.14 -1.07
CA ILE A 73 7.67 -8.78 -1.06
C ILE A 73 7.90 -8.10 0.29
N MET A 74 7.78 -8.83 1.38
CA MET A 74 7.98 -8.30 2.74
C MET A 74 9.46 -8.08 3.08
N THR A 75 10.40 -8.67 2.33
CA THR A 75 11.84 -8.35 2.45
C THR A 75 12.22 -7.00 1.88
N ILE A 76 11.39 -6.42 0.99
CA ILE A 76 11.64 -5.08 0.46
C ILE A 76 11.53 -4.07 1.62
N PRO A 77 12.58 -3.30 1.94
CA PRO A 77 12.54 -2.40 3.09
C PRO A 77 11.41 -1.38 2.99
N PHE A 78 10.65 -1.18 4.06
CA PHE A 78 9.47 -0.29 4.05
C PHE A 78 9.81 1.15 3.61
N LEU A 79 10.98 1.67 3.99
CA LEU A 79 11.43 3.00 3.56
C LEU A 79 11.65 3.07 2.05
N SER A 80 12.13 1.98 1.44
CA SER A 80 12.27 1.90 -0.01
C SER A 80 10.90 1.89 -0.68
N LYS A 81 9.96 1.10 -0.16
CA LYS A 81 8.57 1.08 -0.63
C LYS A 81 7.91 2.46 -0.52
N LEU A 82 8.05 3.11 0.63
CA LEU A 82 7.49 4.44 0.87
C LEU A 82 8.08 5.49 -0.06
N LYS A 83 9.40 5.47 -0.31
CA LYS A 83 10.04 6.37 -1.29
C LYS A 83 9.51 6.16 -2.71
N VAL A 84 9.19 4.93 -3.10
CA VAL A 84 8.55 4.65 -4.40
C VAL A 84 7.15 5.24 -4.43
N LEU A 85 6.34 5.00 -3.40
CA LEU A 85 4.97 5.54 -3.31
C LEU A 85 4.94 7.07 -3.28
N GLN A 86 5.85 7.72 -2.56
CA GLN A 86 5.97 9.19 -2.55
C GLN A 86 6.27 9.78 -3.93
N LYS A 87 6.98 9.04 -4.81
CA LYS A 87 7.20 9.48 -6.20
C LYS A 87 5.96 9.28 -7.08
N ILE A 88 5.15 8.27 -6.79
CA ILE A 88 3.95 7.91 -7.56
C ILE A 88 2.76 8.80 -7.17
N SER A 89 2.59 8.98 -5.86
CA SER A 89 1.51 9.69 -5.17
C SER A 89 2.17 10.69 -4.22
N PRO A 90 2.61 11.86 -4.72
CA PRO A 90 3.26 12.87 -3.90
C PRO A 90 2.24 13.56 -2.99
N THR A 91 2.76 14.20 -1.93
CA THR A 91 1.98 15.15 -1.12
C THR A 91 1.44 16.29 -1.98
N LEU A 92 0.44 16.99 -1.47
CA LEU A 92 -0.06 18.18 -2.15
C LEU A 92 1.08 19.17 -2.35
N ALA A 93 1.29 19.57 -3.60
CA ALA A 93 2.29 20.58 -3.96
C ALA A 93 1.69 21.99 -3.81
N PRO A 94 2.53 23.01 -3.53
CA PRO A 94 2.11 24.40 -3.57
C PRO A 94 1.39 24.76 -4.89
N PRO A 95 0.40 25.66 -4.83
CA PRO A 95 -0.30 26.11 -6.03
C PRO A 95 0.68 26.80 -6.98
N GLY A 96 0.57 26.51 -8.27
CA GLY A 96 1.31 27.23 -9.31
C GLY A 96 0.74 28.64 -9.56
N PRO A 97 1.43 29.50 -10.32
CA PRO A 97 0.99 30.89 -10.56
C PRO A 97 -0.40 31.02 -11.19
N THR A 98 -0.89 29.98 -11.88
CA THR A 98 -2.17 29.96 -12.59
C THR A 98 -3.24 29.10 -11.90
N SER A 99 -2.92 28.44 -10.78
CA SER A 99 -3.93 27.66 -10.06
C SER A 99 -4.78 28.56 -9.17
N PRO A 100 -6.03 28.17 -8.88
CA PRO A 100 -6.86 28.86 -7.90
C PRO A 100 -6.15 29.00 -6.55
N ASP A 101 -6.47 30.06 -5.82
CA ASP A 101 -5.98 30.23 -4.46
C ASP A 101 -6.42 29.07 -3.57
N ILE A 102 -5.49 28.56 -2.76
CA ILE A 102 -5.79 27.63 -1.68
C ILE A 102 -6.16 28.45 -0.45
N GLU A 103 -7.35 28.22 0.11
CA GLU A 103 -7.87 29.01 1.23
C GLU A 103 -7.17 28.70 2.56
N THR A 104 -6.75 27.45 2.73
CA THR A 104 -6.05 26.93 3.91
C THR A 104 -5.21 25.73 3.51
N ARG A 105 -4.20 25.37 4.30
CA ARG A 105 -3.46 24.12 4.11
C ARG A 105 -3.54 23.31 5.40
N GLY A 106 -4.34 22.24 5.35
CA GLY A 106 -4.42 21.18 6.34
C GLY A 106 -3.32 20.13 6.16
N ALA A 107 -3.39 18.99 6.85
CA ALA A 107 -2.44 17.88 6.70
C ALA A 107 -3.13 16.54 6.38
N VAL A 108 -2.44 15.68 5.65
CA VAL A 108 -2.83 14.27 5.40
C VAL A 108 -1.91 13.34 6.20
N ILE A 109 -2.48 12.57 7.13
CA ILE A 109 -1.74 11.66 8.01
C ILE A 109 -2.22 10.23 7.76
N ALA A 110 -1.29 9.33 7.42
CA ALA A 110 -1.59 7.92 7.21
C ALA A 110 -0.90 7.04 8.25
N VAL A 111 -1.66 6.08 8.79
CA VAL A 111 -1.12 4.98 9.60
C VAL A 111 -1.00 3.77 8.70
N GLU A 112 0.21 3.24 8.57
CA GLU A 112 0.56 2.16 7.65
C GLU A 112 1.24 1.02 8.42
N GLY A 113 1.09 -0.23 8.01
CA GLY A 113 1.68 -1.36 8.73
C GLY A 113 1.18 -2.71 8.25
N ALA A 114 1.99 -3.74 8.49
CA ALA A 114 1.71 -5.10 8.03
C ALA A 114 0.72 -5.86 8.92
N ASP A 115 0.81 -5.68 10.25
CA ASP A 115 -0.05 -6.37 11.21
C ASP A 115 -1.35 -5.57 11.44
N PRO A 116 -2.53 -6.10 11.04
CA PRO A 116 -3.78 -5.34 11.12
C PRO A 116 -4.20 -4.98 12.55
N ARG A 117 -3.85 -5.80 13.55
CA ARG A 117 -4.24 -5.56 14.95
C ARG A 117 -3.42 -4.42 15.53
N GLN A 118 -2.11 -4.43 15.29
CA GLN A 118 -1.20 -3.38 15.70
C GLN A 118 -1.52 -2.06 14.98
N LEU A 119 -1.84 -2.15 13.68
CA LEU A 119 -2.30 -1.03 12.87
C LEU A 119 -3.55 -0.37 13.47
N GLU A 120 -4.58 -1.17 13.78
CA GLU A 120 -5.83 -0.70 14.38
C GLU A 120 -5.61 -0.04 15.75
N GLN A 121 -4.75 -0.63 16.59
CA GLN A 121 -4.41 -0.06 17.90
C GLN A 121 -3.78 1.33 17.78
N VAL A 122 -2.76 1.47 16.93
CA VAL A 122 -2.09 2.77 16.71
C VAL A 122 -3.05 3.76 16.06
N GLY A 123 -3.78 3.36 15.02
CA GLY A 123 -4.76 4.20 14.34
C GLY A 123 -5.84 4.73 15.28
N THR A 124 -6.35 3.88 16.17
CA THR A 124 -7.35 4.24 17.18
C THR A 124 -6.77 5.20 18.23
N ALA A 125 -5.54 4.96 18.69
CA ALA A 125 -4.87 5.85 19.64
C ALA A 125 -4.67 7.27 19.06
N ILE A 126 -4.21 7.37 17.81
CA ILE A 126 -4.04 8.65 17.12
C ILE A 126 -5.38 9.35 16.93
N HIS A 127 -6.40 8.64 16.41
CA HIS A 127 -7.73 9.21 16.27
C HIS A 127 -8.24 9.77 17.60
N ARG A 128 -8.21 8.98 18.69
CA ARG A 128 -8.67 9.42 20.02
C ARG A 128 -7.93 10.66 20.49
N SER A 129 -6.60 10.70 20.31
CA SER A 129 -5.78 11.84 20.73
C SER A 129 -6.09 13.11 19.94
N LEU A 130 -6.33 12.99 18.63
CA LEU A 130 -6.64 14.12 17.76
C LEU A 130 -8.07 14.64 17.95
N LEU A 131 -9.04 13.76 18.19
CA LEU A 131 -10.44 14.14 18.40
C LEU A 131 -10.62 15.06 19.62
N GLY A 132 -9.74 14.96 20.62
CA GLY A 132 -9.75 15.82 21.80
C GLY A 132 -9.23 17.25 21.58
N LEU A 133 -8.68 17.56 20.40
CA LEU A 133 -8.09 18.86 20.11
C LEU A 133 -9.13 19.84 19.53
N THR A 134 -9.20 21.04 20.10
CA THR A 134 -10.10 22.11 19.62
C THR A 134 -9.52 22.90 18.46
N GLU A 135 -8.21 22.85 18.25
CA GLU A 135 -7.44 23.59 17.24
C GLU A 135 -7.50 22.97 15.83
N ILE A 136 -8.03 21.75 15.68
CA ILE A 136 -8.08 21.03 14.41
C ILE A 136 -9.51 20.74 13.94
N ASP A 137 -9.68 20.60 12.63
CA ASP A 137 -10.87 20.05 11.99
C ASP A 137 -10.56 18.66 11.44
N LEU A 138 -10.82 17.64 12.26
CA LEU A 138 -10.44 16.25 12.00
C LEU A 138 -11.52 15.52 11.19
N LYS A 139 -11.12 14.90 10.07
CA LYS A 139 -11.96 13.95 9.33
C LYS A 139 -11.18 12.68 9.00
N ILE A 140 -11.89 11.55 8.96
CA ILE A 140 -11.30 10.22 8.75
C ILE A 140 -11.68 9.66 7.39
N TRP A 141 -10.70 9.01 6.76
CA TRP A 141 -10.89 8.21 5.55
C TRP A 141 -10.33 6.80 5.77
N SER A 142 -11.12 5.77 5.44
CA SER A 142 -10.72 4.36 5.52
C SER A 142 -11.11 3.64 4.24
N GLU A 143 -10.61 2.42 4.03
CA GLU A 143 -11.24 1.50 3.06
C GLU A 143 -12.71 1.29 3.47
N ALA A 144 -13.63 1.29 2.51
CA ALA A 144 -15.01 0.92 2.83
C ALA A 144 -15.03 -0.61 3.08
N PRO A 145 -15.87 -1.14 3.98
CA PRO A 145 -16.05 -2.58 4.10
C PRO A 145 -16.39 -3.15 2.73
N THR A 146 -15.64 -4.14 2.27
CA THR A 146 -15.90 -4.84 1.01
C THR A 146 -17.21 -5.60 1.19
N THR A 147 -18.34 -5.00 0.81
CA THR A 147 -19.57 -5.77 0.64
C THR A 147 -19.34 -6.72 -0.53
N PRO A 148 -19.43 -8.05 -0.33
CA PRO A 148 -19.39 -8.97 -1.46
C PRO A 148 -20.54 -8.59 -2.39
N ILE A 149 -20.23 -8.25 -3.64
CA ILE A 149 -21.23 -7.93 -4.65
C ILE A 149 -22.01 -9.23 -4.88
N SER A 150 -23.19 -9.32 -4.25
CA SER A 150 -24.18 -10.34 -4.60
C SER A 150 -24.62 -10.03 -6.03
N VAL A 151 -24.11 -10.79 -6.98
CA VAL A 151 -24.53 -10.75 -8.38
C VAL A 151 -26.00 -11.21 -8.41
N MET A 152 -26.93 -10.26 -8.35
CA MET A 152 -28.32 -10.51 -8.66
C MET A 152 -28.58 -10.16 -10.12
N SER A 153 -29.35 -11.04 -10.76
CA SER A 153 -30.11 -10.85 -11.99
C SER A 153 -29.32 -10.91 -13.30
N ALA A 154 -29.23 -12.12 -13.85
CA ALA A 154 -29.53 -12.32 -15.27
C ALA A 154 -31.00 -12.74 -15.34
N GLU A 155 -31.82 -11.84 -15.84
CA GLU A 155 -33.25 -11.97 -16.02
C GLU A 155 -33.62 -12.82 -17.23
N GLU A 156 -34.58 -13.72 -17.00
CA GLU A 156 -35.69 -14.13 -17.89
C GLU A 156 -35.39 -14.53 -19.35
N ASP A 157 -35.51 -15.83 -19.65
CA ASP A 157 -36.58 -16.39 -20.52
C ASP A 157 -36.18 -17.78 -21.06
N THR A 158 -36.77 -18.86 -20.52
CA THR A 158 -37.36 -19.95 -21.34
C THR A 158 -38.10 -21.00 -20.48
N LYS A 159 -39.43 -21.00 -20.64
CA LYS A 159 -40.33 -22.16 -20.83
C LYS A 159 -40.26 -23.40 -19.90
N MET A 160 -41.44 -23.67 -19.32
CA MET A 160 -41.93 -24.91 -18.70
C MET A 160 -41.36 -26.22 -19.28
N ASN A 161 -40.85 -27.11 -18.42
CA ASN A 161 -41.25 -28.52 -18.42
C ASN A 161 -41.00 -29.15 -17.04
N ASP A 162 -42.03 -29.80 -16.52
CA ASP A 162 -42.05 -30.61 -15.33
C ASP A 162 -41.41 -31.98 -15.66
N THR A 163 -40.44 -32.46 -14.89
CA THR A 163 -40.20 -33.90 -14.65
C THR A 163 -39.06 -34.10 -13.65
N ALA A 164 -39.35 -34.92 -12.64
CA ALA A 164 -38.50 -35.24 -11.50
C ALA A 164 -37.17 -35.92 -11.86
N SER A 165 -36.11 -35.60 -11.11
CA SER A 165 -35.04 -36.56 -10.76
C SER A 165 -34.22 -36.04 -9.56
N VAL A 166 -34.39 -36.73 -8.44
CA VAL A 166 -33.63 -36.58 -7.20
C VAL A 166 -32.30 -37.32 -7.36
N SER A 167 -31.15 -36.64 -7.22
CA SER A 167 -29.97 -37.17 -6.50
C SER A 167 -28.77 -36.21 -6.52
N SER A 168 -28.54 -35.59 -5.36
CA SER A 168 -27.23 -35.40 -4.69
C SER A 168 -26.00 -35.09 -5.58
N SER A 169 -25.86 -33.84 -6.01
CA SER A 169 -24.56 -33.30 -6.43
C SER A 169 -23.75 -32.90 -5.20
N ARG A 170 -22.88 -33.80 -4.75
CA ARG A 170 -21.73 -33.45 -3.91
C ARG A 170 -20.95 -32.35 -4.64
N LYS A 171 -21.02 -31.10 -4.17
CA LYS A 171 -20.19 -30.00 -4.67
C LYS A 171 -18.73 -30.33 -4.36
N SER A 172 -18.05 -30.95 -5.31
CA SER A 172 -16.60 -30.94 -5.36
C SER A 172 -16.16 -29.48 -5.54
N SER A 173 -15.55 -28.91 -4.50
CA SER A 173 -14.93 -27.59 -4.48
C SER A 173 -13.63 -27.57 -5.32
N HIS A 174 -13.74 -27.91 -6.61
CA HIS A 174 -12.60 -27.97 -7.53
C HIS A 174 -12.71 -26.97 -8.69
N SER A 175 -13.63 -26.01 -8.60
CA SER A 175 -13.78 -24.96 -9.59
C SER A 175 -12.95 -23.73 -9.22
N GLN A 176 -11.76 -23.68 -9.83
CA GLN A 176 -11.12 -22.51 -10.46
C GLN A 176 -10.39 -21.47 -9.59
N PRO A 177 -9.09 -21.67 -9.29
CA PRO A 177 -8.17 -20.65 -8.77
C PRO A 177 -8.08 -19.38 -9.63
N SER A 178 -8.37 -19.50 -10.93
CA SER A 178 -8.42 -18.37 -11.88
C SER A 178 -9.55 -17.38 -11.56
N LEU A 179 -10.70 -17.86 -11.07
CA LEU A 179 -11.82 -16.99 -10.70
C LEU A 179 -11.47 -16.16 -9.46
N GLN A 180 -10.83 -16.77 -8.46
CA GLN A 180 -10.39 -16.07 -7.25
C GLN A 180 -9.32 -15.01 -7.55
N ALA A 181 -8.35 -15.31 -8.40
CA ALA A 181 -7.34 -14.34 -8.82
C ALA A 181 -7.97 -13.14 -9.57
N SER A 182 -8.94 -13.42 -10.45
CA SER A 182 -9.70 -12.38 -11.14
C SER A 182 -10.50 -11.51 -10.16
N GLU A 183 -11.14 -12.12 -9.16
CA GLU A 183 -11.90 -11.39 -8.13
C GLU A 183 -11.00 -10.49 -7.29
N LEU A 184 -9.85 -10.97 -6.83
CA LEU A 184 -8.88 -10.17 -6.10
C LEU A 184 -8.37 -8.97 -6.91
N PHE A 185 -8.09 -9.18 -8.19
CA PHE A 185 -7.70 -8.11 -9.10
C PHE A 185 -8.83 -7.08 -9.28
N SER A 186 -10.07 -7.53 -9.52
CA SER A 186 -11.24 -6.64 -9.60
C SER A 186 -11.44 -5.84 -8.30
N ASN A 187 -11.27 -6.48 -7.14
CA ASN A 187 -11.36 -5.82 -5.84
C ASN A 187 -10.28 -4.75 -5.66
N TYR A 188 -9.05 -5.01 -6.12
CA TYR A 188 -8.00 -4.00 -6.10
C TYR A 188 -8.34 -2.81 -7.01
N MET A 189 -8.78 -3.07 -8.24
CA MET A 189 -9.17 -2.01 -9.18
C MET A 189 -10.30 -1.14 -8.64
N GLN A 190 -11.34 -1.74 -8.05
CA GLN A 190 -12.40 -0.99 -7.39
C GLN A 190 -11.89 -0.17 -6.20
N THR A 191 -10.94 -0.73 -5.44
CA THR A 191 -10.28 -0.01 -4.34
C THR A 191 -9.53 1.21 -4.86
N MET A 192 -8.83 1.11 -5.99
CA MET A 192 -8.16 2.24 -6.63
C MET A 192 -9.16 3.31 -7.06
N VAL A 193 -10.26 2.95 -7.75
CA VAL A 193 -11.30 3.92 -8.16
C VAL A 193 -11.84 4.70 -6.95
N ARG A 194 -12.16 4.01 -5.86
CA ARG A 194 -12.63 4.65 -4.62
C ARG A 194 -11.60 5.58 -4.00
N TRP A 195 -10.31 5.23 -4.03
CA TRP A 195 -9.25 6.08 -3.49
C TRP A 195 -9.00 7.32 -4.35
N HIS A 196 -9.17 7.23 -5.67
CA HIS A 196 -9.15 8.39 -6.56
C HIS A 196 -10.30 9.36 -6.26
N GLU A 197 -11.49 8.84 -5.94
CA GLU A 197 -12.63 9.66 -5.48
C GLU A 197 -12.34 10.32 -4.13
N LYS A 198 -11.95 9.52 -3.14
CA LYS A 198 -11.58 10.02 -1.80
C LYS A 198 -10.44 11.03 -1.85
N SER A 199 -9.47 10.87 -2.74
CA SER A 199 -8.37 11.81 -2.94
C SER A 199 -8.90 13.23 -3.19
N ARG A 200 -9.91 13.38 -4.06
CA ARG A 200 -10.51 14.69 -4.35
C ARG A 200 -11.20 15.28 -3.13
N GLU A 201 -11.87 14.45 -2.33
CA GLU A 201 -12.49 14.89 -1.08
C GLU A 201 -11.47 15.26 0.00
N ILE A 202 -10.39 14.50 0.12
CA ILE A 202 -9.27 14.78 1.03
C ILE A 202 -8.62 16.10 0.64
N VAL A 203 -8.27 16.28 -0.64
CA VAL A 203 -7.72 17.53 -1.17
C VAL A 203 -8.65 18.68 -0.82
N LYS A 204 -9.95 18.58 -1.14
CA LYS A 204 -10.93 19.62 -0.79
C LYS A 204 -10.92 19.94 0.71
N HIS A 205 -10.95 18.92 1.57
CA HIS A 205 -10.91 19.10 3.03
C HIS A 205 -9.67 19.84 3.50
N VAL A 206 -8.49 19.46 2.99
CA VAL A 206 -7.23 20.07 3.41
C VAL A 206 -6.90 21.38 2.70
N THR A 207 -7.70 21.82 1.72
CA THR A 207 -7.47 23.08 0.98
C THR A 207 -8.55 24.15 1.16
N THR A 208 -9.71 23.81 1.74
CA THR A 208 -10.86 24.73 1.88
C THR A 208 -11.13 25.05 3.34
N LYS A 209 -11.56 26.28 3.64
CA LYS A 209 -12.00 26.63 4.99
C LYS A 209 -13.35 25.98 5.26
N PRO A 210 -13.58 25.45 6.48
CA PRO A 210 -14.90 24.98 6.86
C PRO A 210 -15.88 26.16 6.75
N ALA A 211 -16.93 26.01 5.95
CA ALA A 211 -17.97 27.03 5.80
C ALA A 211 -18.78 27.12 7.11
N PHE A 212 -18.30 27.90 8.07
CA PHE A 212 -19.10 28.29 9.23
C PHE A 212 -20.00 29.46 8.84
N GLY A 213 -21.30 29.19 8.67
CA GLY A 213 -22.35 30.22 8.63
C GLY A 213 -22.78 30.68 7.23
N LEU A 214 -23.35 29.79 6.43
CA LEU A 214 -24.44 30.19 5.53
C LEU A 214 -25.70 29.55 6.08
N ASP A 215 -26.46 30.32 6.86
CA ASP A 215 -27.88 30.03 7.04
C ASP A 215 -28.48 29.85 5.65
N ASP A 216 -29.15 28.72 5.49
CA ASP A 216 -29.88 28.29 4.30
C ASP A 216 -31.11 29.20 4.12
N HIS A 217 -30.88 30.45 3.70
CA HIS A 217 -31.94 31.33 3.23
C HIS A 217 -31.97 31.27 1.70
N PRO A 218 -33.04 30.72 1.08
CA PRO A 218 -33.17 30.73 -0.37
C PRO A 218 -33.22 32.17 -0.88
N PRO A 219 -32.70 32.47 -2.10
CA PRO A 219 -32.76 33.80 -2.65
C PRO A 219 -34.23 34.12 -2.99
N SER A 220 -34.91 34.80 -2.08
CA SER A 220 -36.18 35.45 -2.40
C SER A 220 -35.89 36.60 -3.34
N ARG A 221 -36.13 36.38 -4.64
CA ARG A 221 -36.26 37.46 -5.62
C ARG A 221 -37.39 38.37 -5.16
N ARG A 222 -37.05 39.54 -4.62
CA ARG A 222 -37.92 40.73 -4.69
C ARG A 222 -37.10 41.91 -5.16
N ALA A 223 -37.47 42.39 -6.34
CA ALA A 223 -37.13 43.71 -6.82
C ALA A 223 -37.82 44.75 -5.94
N SER A 224 -37.07 45.71 -5.39
CA SER A 224 -37.46 47.12 -5.39
C SER A 224 -36.30 48.01 -4.94
N GLU A 225 -36.15 49.07 -5.71
CA GLU A 225 -35.38 50.30 -5.59
C GLU A 225 -34.86 50.76 -4.20
N GLY A 226 -33.58 51.13 -4.20
CA GLY A 226 -33.06 52.39 -3.63
C GLY A 226 -33.13 52.62 -2.12
N GLU A 227 -32.03 52.32 -1.40
CA GLU A 227 -31.56 53.21 -0.34
C GLU A 227 -30.10 52.95 0.06
N VAL A 228 -29.36 54.02 0.29
CA VAL A 228 -27.95 54.05 0.70
C VAL A 228 -27.91 53.89 2.22
N LEU A 229 -27.40 52.76 2.73
CA LEU A 229 -27.20 52.55 4.17
C LEU A 229 -25.74 52.23 4.49
N VAL A 230 -25.14 53.28 5.06
CA VAL A 230 -23.97 53.39 5.93
C VAL A 230 -23.50 52.06 6.54
N GLY A 231 -22.21 51.78 6.33
CA GLY A 231 -21.52 50.59 6.79
C GLY A 231 -21.63 50.35 8.30
N SER A 232 -22.36 49.29 8.65
CA SER A 232 -22.25 48.65 9.95
C SER A 232 -21.11 47.63 9.88
N ARG A 233 -19.93 48.02 10.38
CA ARG A 233 -18.83 47.07 10.65
C ARG A 233 -19.23 46.20 11.83
N HIS A 234 -19.97 45.12 11.54
CA HIS A 234 -20.13 44.04 12.50
C HIS A 234 -18.74 43.43 12.72
N ASN A 235 -18.19 43.72 13.90
CA ASN A 235 -16.96 43.10 14.39
C ASN A 235 -17.31 41.65 14.76
N SER A 236 -17.46 40.78 13.76
CA SER A 236 -17.57 39.35 13.99
C SER A 236 -16.23 38.92 14.58
N ILE A 237 -16.25 38.48 15.83
CA ILE A 237 -15.13 37.79 16.46
C ILE A 237 -14.91 36.55 15.61
N SER A 238 -13.96 36.61 14.67
CA SER A 238 -13.58 35.46 13.87
C SER A 238 -12.96 34.46 14.81
N LEU A 239 -13.67 33.37 15.11
CA LEU A 239 -13.05 32.22 15.77
C LEU A 239 -11.79 31.84 14.99
N PRO A 240 -10.68 31.50 15.66
CA PRO A 240 -9.47 31.07 14.97
C PRO A 240 -9.82 29.89 14.06
N ALA A 241 -9.41 29.98 12.79
CA ALA A 241 -9.68 28.93 11.82
C ALA A 241 -8.96 27.64 12.26
N LYS A 242 -9.72 26.55 12.37
CA LYS A 242 -9.17 25.24 12.73
C LYS A 242 -8.30 24.70 11.60
N THR A 243 -7.20 24.03 11.93
CA THR A 243 -6.35 23.36 10.94
C THR A 243 -7.03 22.08 10.44
N PRO A 244 -7.34 21.93 9.14
CA PRO A 244 -7.96 20.70 8.66
C PRO A 244 -6.98 19.53 8.74
N ILE A 245 -7.38 18.39 9.30
CA ILE A 245 -6.57 17.18 9.38
C ILE A 245 -7.35 16.02 8.76
N ALA A 246 -6.77 15.42 7.72
CA ALA A 246 -7.24 14.18 7.13
C ALA A 246 -6.45 13.00 7.70
N LEU A 247 -7.14 12.14 8.45
CA LEU A 247 -6.54 10.95 9.06
C LEU A 247 -6.96 9.68 8.31
N LEU A 248 -5.99 8.83 7.99
CA LEU A 248 -6.17 7.51 7.41
C LEU A 248 -5.66 6.46 8.40
N PRO A 249 -6.48 6.02 9.37
CA PRO A 249 -6.00 5.24 10.52
C PRO A 249 -5.89 3.73 10.26
N MET A 250 -6.40 3.24 9.12
CA MET A 250 -6.57 1.80 8.86
C MET A 250 -5.82 1.32 7.62
N GLY A 251 -4.60 1.83 7.39
CA GLY A 251 -3.82 1.50 6.21
C GLY A 251 -4.22 2.34 5.00
N PHE A 252 -3.23 2.64 4.17
CA PHE A 252 -3.39 3.44 2.96
C PHE A 252 -2.54 2.81 1.84
N SER A 253 -1.84 3.62 1.05
CA SER A 253 -1.15 3.21 -0.16
C SER A 253 -0.14 2.08 0.04
N LEU A 254 0.62 2.08 1.14
CA LEU A 254 1.63 1.06 1.40
C LEU A 254 0.99 -0.24 1.85
N THR A 255 0.13 -0.19 2.87
CA THR A 255 -0.54 -1.37 3.43
C THR A 255 -1.38 -2.08 2.39
N ILE A 256 -2.14 -1.32 1.59
CA ILE A 256 -3.03 -1.88 0.57
C ILE A 256 -2.21 -2.46 -0.58
N SER A 257 -1.13 -1.80 -1.03
CA SER A 257 -0.26 -2.34 -2.07
C SER A 257 0.43 -3.64 -1.62
N ASP A 258 0.93 -3.68 -0.37
CA ASP A 258 1.51 -4.90 0.21
C ASP A 258 0.48 -6.04 0.26
N LYS A 259 -0.71 -5.76 0.79
CA LYS A 259 -1.82 -6.73 0.89
C LYS A 259 -2.15 -7.34 -0.47
N TYR A 260 -2.41 -6.52 -1.49
CA TYR A 260 -2.84 -7.04 -2.79
C TYR A 260 -1.69 -7.67 -3.59
N ALA A 261 -0.47 -7.18 -3.47
CA ALA A 261 0.69 -7.80 -4.11
C ALA A 261 1.01 -9.19 -3.52
N CYS A 262 0.72 -9.43 -2.24
CA CYS A 262 0.88 -10.75 -1.63
C CYS A 262 -0.30 -11.69 -1.95
N MET A 263 -1.51 -11.16 -2.10
CA MET A 263 -2.72 -11.96 -2.33
C MET A 263 -2.94 -12.34 -3.80
N ILE A 264 -2.58 -11.49 -4.75
CA ILE A 264 -2.80 -11.73 -6.18
C ILE A 264 -1.72 -12.68 -6.72
N PRO A 265 -2.07 -13.88 -7.24
CA PRO A 265 -1.08 -14.84 -7.71
C PRO A 265 -0.34 -14.36 -8.97
N ILE A 266 0.98 -14.48 -8.97
CA ILE A 266 1.81 -14.33 -10.17
C ILE A 266 1.81 -15.68 -10.91
N SER A 267 1.25 -15.71 -12.12
CA SER A 267 1.11 -16.93 -12.92
C SER A 267 2.08 -17.00 -14.11
N ASP A 268 2.89 -15.96 -14.29
CA ASP A 268 3.89 -15.81 -15.34
C ASP A 268 5.29 -15.59 -14.71
N SER A 269 6.26 -15.15 -15.52
CA SER A 269 7.64 -14.90 -15.05
C SER A 269 7.85 -13.52 -14.42
N TYR A 270 6.79 -12.83 -14.02
CA TYR A 270 6.90 -11.49 -13.41
C TYR A 270 7.57 -11.56 -12.03
N ALA A 271 8.55 -10.69 -11.75
CA ALA A 271 9.24 -10.74 -10.48
C ALA A 271 8.36 -10.18 -9.34
N PRO A 272 8.42 -10.73 -8.11
CA PRO A 272 7.60 -10.23 -6.99
C PRO A 272 7.81 -8.74 -6.68
N VAL A 273 9.04 -8.24 -6.82
CA VAL A 273 9.36 -6.81 -6.61
C VAL A 273 8.68 -5.95 -7.68
N ASP A 274 8.72 -6.37 -8.94
CA ASP A 274 8.08 -5.67 -10.05
C ASP A 274 6.55 -5.74 -9.92
N HIS A 275 6.02 -6.88 -9.45
CA HIS A 275 4.59 -7.04 -9.14
C HIS A 275 4.11 -6.02 -8.10
N TRP A 276 4.84 -5.91 -7.00
CA TRP A 276 4.56 -4.93 -5.97
C TRP A 276 4.65 -3.48 -6.50
N GLN A 277 5.66 -3.19 -7.32
CA GLN A 277 5.79 -1.86 -7.94
C GLN A 277 4.62 -1.57 -8.87
N TRP A 278 4.20 -2.54 -9.70
CA TRP A 278 3.04 -2.39 -10.57
C TRP A 278 1.78 -2.08 -9.77
N MET A 279 1.50 -2.82 -8.69
CA MET A 279 0.39 -2.52 -7.78
C MET A 279 0.49 -1.08 -7.26
N SER A 280 1.68 -0.67 -6.85
CA SER A 280 1.95 0.69 -6.35
C SER A 280 1.67 1.78 -7.40
N THR A 281 1.92 1.54 -8.69
CA THR A 281 1.72 2.56 -9.73
C THR A 281 0.27 3.00 -9.92
N LEU A 282 -0.71 2.19 -9.52
CA LEU A 282 -2.13 2.55 -9.63
C LEU A 282 -2.56 3.68 -8.69
N TRP A 283 -1.73 3.99 -7.69
CA TRP A 283 -1.92 5.14 -6.78
C TRP A 283 -1.61 6.49 -7.43
N ARG A 284 -1.07 6.51 -8.66
CA ARG A 284 -0.82 7.76 -9.39
C ARG A 284 -2.12 8.57 -9.52
N GLY A 285 -2.10 9.83 -9.10
CA GLY A 285 -3.29 10.70 -9.09
C GLY A 285 -4.07 10.70 -7.77
N VAL A 286 -3.73 9.82 -6.84
CA VAL A 286 -4.15 9.89 -5.44
C VAL A 286 -3.19 10.81 -4.68
N ILE A 287 -3.67 11.61 -3.73
CA ILE A 287 -2.85 12.43 -2.85
C ILE A 287 -2.01 11.57 -1.89
N GLY A 288 -0.72 11.88 -1.78
CA GLY A 288 0.19 11.26 -0.81
C GLY A 288 0.08 11.88 0.59
N PRO A 289 0.45 11.12 1.64
CA PRO A 289 0.41 11.60 3.02
C PRO A 289 1.59 12.54 3.32
N ASP A 290 1.31 13.60 4.07
CA ASP A 290 2.33 14.50 4.61
C ASP A 290 3.13 13.85 5.75
N LEU A 291 2.45 13.00 6.53
CA LEU A 291 3.04 12.19 7.60
C LEU A 291 2.62 10.72 7.46
N VAL A 292 3.59 9.82 7.48
CA VAL A 292 3.37 8.38 7.61
C VAL A 292 3.79 7.91 8.99
N ILE A 293 2.85 7.29 9.70
CA ILE A 293 3.09 6.56 10.95
C ILE A 293 3.18 5.09 10.58
N TYR A 294 4.39 4.57 10.45
CA TYR A 294 4.64 3.18 10.08
C TYR A 294 4.71 2.28 11.32
N VAL A 295 3.74 1.40 11.46
CA VAL A 295 3.66 0.38 12.51
C VAL A 295 4.46 -0.83 12.07
N LYS A 296 5.57 -1.06 12.77
CA LYS A 296 6.50 -2.16 12.53
C LYS A 296 6.37 -3.20 13.65
N THR A 297 6.01 -4.42 13.29
CA THR A 297 6.20 -5.56 14.19
C THR A 297 7.69 -5.86 14.30
N ALA A 298 8.22 -5.89 15.52
CA ALA A 298 9.65 -5.98 15.79
C ALA A 298 9.97 -7.06 16.82
N ALA A 299 11.22 -7.52 16.84
CA ALA A 299 11.73 -8.37 17.92
C ALA A 299 11.83 -7.56 19.23
N GLU A 300 11.67 -8.22 20.37
CA GLU A 300 11.67 -7.53 21.68
C GLU A 300 12.99 -6.78 21.94
N ASP A 301 14.12 -7.37 21.56
CA ASP A 301 15.43 -6.74 21.71
C ASP A 301 15.57 -5.49 20.83
N GLU A 302 14.96 -5.48 19.64
CA GLU A 302 14.91 -4.31 18.76
C GLU A 302 14.12 -3.17 19.41
N VAL A 303 12.98 -3.47 20.03
CA VAL A 303 12.15 -2.48 20.74
C VAL A 303 12.92 -1.89 21.93
N VAL A 304 13.59 -2.73 22.72
CA VAL A 304 14.37 -2.29 23.89
C VAL A 304 15.56 -1.43 23.48
N ARG A 305 16.28 -1.81 22.43
CA ARG A 305 17.49 -1.11 21.98
C ARG A 305 17.20 0.18 21.22
N GLY A 306 16.18 0.18 20.35
CA GLY A 306 15.86 1.29 19.45
C GLY A 306 14.74 2.21 19.94
N GLY A 307 14.07 1.84 21.04
CA GLY A 307 12.86 2.51 21.50
C GLY A 307 11.63 2.17 20.65
N ALA A 308 10.46 2.40 21.23
CA ALA A 308 9.17 2.10 20.61
C ALA A 308 8.77 3.11 19.52
N VAL A 309 9.25 4.36 19.58
CA VAL A 309 8.87 5.43 18.64
C VAL A 309 10.11 6.14 18.14
N GLU A 310 10.25 6.28 16.83
CA GLU A 310 11.44 6.84 16.19
C GLU A 310 11.12 7.63 14.92
N PHE A 311 11.79 8.76 14.70
CA PHE A 311 11.67 9.53 13.47
C PHE A 311 12.59 9.01 12.36
N ARG A 312 12.07 9.00 11.14
CA ARG A 312 12.77 8.63 9.90
C ARG A 312 12.66 9.74 8.86
N GLY A 313 13.06 10.95 9.25
CA GLY A 313 12.92 12.17 8.47
C GLY A 313 11.65 12.95 8.84
N PRO A 314 11.37 14.09 8.17
CA PRO A 314 10.30 15.02 8.56
C PRO A 314 8.88 14.48 8.35
N GLY A 315 8.68 13.47 7.50
CA GLY A 315 7.36 12.92 7.15
C GLY A 315 7.15 11.46 7.54
N VAL A 316 8.01 10.88 8.38
CA VAL A 316 7.89 9.46 8.76
C VAL A 316 8.20 9.25 10.24
N ILE A 317 7.25 8.65 10.96
CA ILE A 317 7.43 8.14 12.32
C ILE A 317 7.28 6.62 12.28
N VAL A 318 8.19 5.90 12.91
CA VAL A 318 8.14 4.45 13.06
C VAL A 318 7.69 4.13 14.48
N VAL A 319 6.66 3.29 14.60
CA VAL A 319 6.19 2.74 15.87
C VAL A 319 6.50 1.24 15.87
N ARG A 320 7.39 0.81 16.77
CA ARG A 320 7.75 -0.60 16.96
C ARG A 320 6.88 -1.23 18.02
N ILE A 321 6.25 -2.34 17.68
CA ILE A 321 5.49 -3.16 18.62
C ILE A 321 6.04 -4.59 18.55
N ALA A 322 6.34 -5.17 19.71
CA ALA A 322 6.89 -6.52 19.76
C ALA A 322 5.89 -7.55 19.18
N HIS A 323 6.41 -8.61 18.55
CA HIS A 323 5.59 -9.72 18.05
C HIS A 323 4.62 -10.23 19.12
N GLY A 324 3.33 -10.34 18.78
CA GLY A 324 2.29 -10.83 19.68
C GLY A 324 1.93 -9.90 20.84
N LYS A 325 2.57 -8.72 20.97
CA LYS A 325 2.23 -7.70 21.96
C LYS A 325 1.35 -6.60 21.35
N SER A 326 0.68 -5.87 22.24
CA SER A 326 -0.08 -4.66 21.91
C SER A 326 0.77 -3.41 22.05
N LEU A 327 0.26 -2.29 21.54
CA LEU A 327 0.79 -0.97 21.84
C LEU A 327 0.78 -0.74 23.37
N ASP A 328 1.94 -0.47 23.96
CA ASP A 328 2.05 -0.14 25.37
C ASP A 328 1.70 1.34 25.64
N GLU A 329 1.25 1.65 26.86
CA GLU A 329 0.80 3.01 27.18
C GLU A 329 1.89 4.07 27.05
N LYS A 330 3.16 3.72 27.24
CA LYS A 330 4.28 4.67 27.15
C LYS A 330 4.52 5.02 25.68
N ALA A 331 4.53 4.01 24.81
CA ALA A 331 4.61 4.16 23.37
C ALA A 331 3.40 4.92 22.82
N GLU A 332 2.19 4.63 23.31
CA GLU A 332 0.96 5.35 22.95
C GLU A 332 1.06 6.84 23.27
N ARG A 333 1.36 7.19 24.53
CA ARG A 333 1.52 8.60 24.93
C ARG A 333 2.60 9.29 24.11
N ARG A 334 3.69 8.58 23.82
CA ARG A 334 4.81 9.11 23.02
C ARG A 334 4.39 9.40 21.58
N ILE A 335 3.76 8.46 20.88
CA ILE A 335 3.36 8.69 19.48
C ILE A 335 2.27 9.76 19.38
N CYS A 336 1.30 9.77 20.28
CA CYS A 336 0.27 10.81 20.32
C CYS A 336 0.88 12.20 20.50
N PHE A 337 1.80 12.36 21.46
CA PHE A 337 2.54 13.62 21.65
C PHE A 337 3.28 14.04 20.39
N GLU A 338 4.05 13.13 19.78
CA GLU A 338 4.86 13.45 18.59
C GLU A 338 4.01 13.84 17.37
N VAL A 339 2.86 13.19 17.16
CA VAL A 339 1.94 13.56 16.07
C VAL A 339 1.34 14.95 16.32
N ILE A 340 0.97 15.27 17.56
CA ILE A 340 0.43 16.59 17.92
C ILE A 340 1.47 17.68 17.71
N GLU A 341 2.70 17.47 18.18
CA GLU A 341 3.79 18.44 17.99
C GLU A 341 4.17 18.58 16.52
N TRP A 342 4.13 17.50 15.74
CA TRP A 342 4.32 17.57 14.29
C TRP A 342 3.23 18.42 13.61
N ILE A 343 1.96 18.26 14.00
CA ILE A 343 0.85 19.09 13.49
C ILE A 343 1.08 20.56 13.83
N ARG A 344 1.46 20.87 15.07
CA ARG A 344 1.74 22.24 15.54
C ARG A 344 2.96 22.86 14.87
N GLY A 345 3.94 22.04 14.51
CA GLY A 345 5.10 22.47 13.72
C GLY A 345 4.73 22.94 12.32
N ALA A 346 3.58 22.50 11.78
CA ALA A 346 2.97 22.99 10.54
C ALA A 346 3.88 22.97 9.29
N SER A 347 4.89 22.10 9.24
CA SER A 347 5.83 22.03 8.10
C SER A 347 5.16 21.67 6.77
N PHE A 348 3.98 21.06 6.80
CA PHE A 348 3.16 20.77 5.62
C PHE A 348 2.57 22.03 4.95
N GLN A 349 2.68 23.20 5.59
CA GLN A 349 2.25 24.49 5.06
C GLN A 349 3.37 25.25 4.33
N GLU A 350 4.62 24.76 4.39
CA GLU A 350 5.74 25.40 3.71
C GLU A 350 5.48 25.55 2.20
N GLY A 351 5.66 26.76 1.68
CA GLY A 351 5.39 27.11 0.28
C GLY A 351 3.91 27.37 -0.07
N PHE A 352 2.96 27.18 0.86
CA PHE A 352 1.54 27.47 0.66
C PHE A 352 1.11 28.87 1.17
N GLY A 353 2.01 29.62 1.80
CA GLY A 353 1.75 30.99 2.25
C GLY A 353 1.80 32.02 1.12
N ARG A 354 0.98 33.06 1.21
CA ARG A 354 1.23 34.34 0.55
C ARG A 354 2.22 35.13 1.40
N ASP A 355 3.29 35.64 0.80
CA ASP A 355 4.06 36.76 1.36
C ASP A 355 3.16 37.99 1.56
#